data_AF-A0A8B8HFK1-F1
#
_entry.id   AF-A0A8B8HFK1-F1
#
_cell.length_a   1.000
_cell.length_b   1.000
_cell.length_c   1.000
_cell.angle_alpha   90.00
_cell.angle_beta   90.00
_cell.angle_gamma   90.00
#
_symmetry.space_group_name_H-M   'P 1'
#
loop_
_entity.id
_entity.type
_entity.pdbx_description
1 polymer ?
#
loop_
_entity_poly.entity_id
_entity_poly.type
_entity_poly.pdbx_seq_one_letter_code
_entity_poly.pdbx_strand_id
1 'polypeptide(L)'
;MSNLFLYTLFYIVMKLLHRETIAWYSWVFIALTYSVWFGSSYFYLDLNTNWALSPAQSRQSNRVCSLLQLYDSHDAWHFLSATAMFFSFNMYLTIDDNLRDTPRTDIMVF
;
A
#
# COMPACT_ATOMS: atom_id res chain seq x y z
N MET A 1 -1.27 5.56 -6.21
CA MET A 1 -0.87 5.29 -4.80
C MET A 1 -1.25 6.43 -3.86
N SER A 2 -0.88 7.69 -4.14
CA SER A 2 -1.06 8.80 -3.19
C SER A 2 -2.50 9.04 -2.72
N ASN A 3 -3.50 8.94 -3.60
CA ASN A 3 -4.90 9.10 -3.20
C ASN A 3 -5.33 8.07 -2.16
N LEU A 4 -5.05 6.79 -2.41
CA LEU A 4 -5.37 5.69 -1.50
C LEU A 4 -4.82 5.96 -0.10
N PHE A 5 -3.56 6.37 -0.03
CA PHE A 5 -2.89 6.70 1.22
C PHE A 5 -3.52 7.87 1.95
N LEU A 6 -3.79 8.97 1.24
CA LEU A 6 -4.37 10.16 1.85
C LEU A 6 -5.75 9.86 2.42
N TYR A 7 -6.61 9.18 1.67
CA TYR A 7 -7.95 8.81 2.14
C TYR A 7 -7.90 7.85 3.33
N THR A 8 -7.00 6.86 3.30
CA THR A 8 -6.85 5.89 4.40
C THR A 8 -6.35 6.56 5.67
N LEU A 9 -5.31 7.40 5.54
CA LEU A 9 -4.75 8.11 6.68
C LEU A 9 -5.79 9.05 7.28
N PHE A 10 -6.50 9.80 6.44
CA PHE A 10 -7.61 10.64 6.87
C PHE A 10 -8.67 9.82 7.63
N TYR A 11 -9.09 8.68 7.08
CA TYR A 11 -10.09 7.83 7.70
C TYR A 11 -9.66 7.30 9.08
N ILE A 12 -8.43 6.76 9.18
CA ILE A 12 -7.87 6.29 10.46
C ILE A 12 -7.80 7.45 11.47
N VAL A 13 -7.31 8.62 11.06
CA VAL A 13 -7.23 9.80 11.93
C VAL A 13 -8.61 10.20 12.43
N MET A 14 -9.61 10.23 11.56
CA MET A 14 -10.98 10.58 11.94
C MET A 14 -11.56 9.60 12.96
N LYS A 15 -11.33 8.29 12.80
CA LYS A 15 -11.73 7.27 13.79
C LYS A 15 -11.10 7.53 15.16
N LEU A 16 -9.80 7.78 15.19
CA LEU A 16 -9.07 8.06 16.43
C LEU A 16 -9.58 9.34 17.11
N LEU A 17 -9.87 10.40 16.35
CA LEU A 17 -10.42 11.65 16.88
C LEU A 17 -11.82 11.48 17.47
N HIS A 18 -12.65 10.63 16.86
CA HIS A 18 -14.01 10.32 17.35
C HIS A 18 -14.03 9.19 18.37
N ARG A 19 -12.86 8.68 18.79
CA ARG A 19 -12.70 7.58 19.76
C ARG A 19 -13.37 6.28 19.32
N GLU A 20 -13.51 6.07 18.02
CA GLU A 20 -13.90 4.77 17.48
C GLU A 20 -12.74 3.79 17.67
N THR A 21 -13.04 2.59 18.15
CA THR A 21 -12.02 1.58 18.43
C THR A 21 -11.73 0.75 17.18
N ILE A 22 -10.45 0.48 16.93
CA ILE A 22 -9.99 -0.37 15.82
C ILE A 22 -9.54 -1.71 16.41
N ALA A 23 -9.95 -2.82 15.78
CA ALA A 23 -9.56 -4.15 16.21
C ALA A 23 -8.03 -4.34 16.17
N TRP A 24 -7.49 -5.14 17.10
CA TRP A 24 -6.04 -5.29 17.24
C TRP A 24 -5.37 -5.89 15.98
N TYR A 25 -6.05 -6.81 15.27
CA TYR A 25 -5.52 -7.40 14.04
C TYR A 25 -5.56 -6.42 12.86
N SER A 26 -6.50 -5.48 12.85
CA SER A 26 -6.53 -4.39 11.87
C SER A 26 -5.32 -3.48 12.02
N TRP A 27 -4.82 -3.25 13.24
CA TRP A 27 -3.54 -2.56 13.45
C TRP A 27 -2.36 -3.28 12.83
N VAL A 28 -2.35 -4.62 12.85
CA VAL A 28 -1.31 -5.42 12.18
C VAL A 28 -1.37 -5.21 10.67
N PHE A 29 -2.56 -5.26 10.06
CA PHE A 29 -2.72 -5.00 8.64
C PHE A 29 -2.39 -3.55 8.25
N ILE A 30 -2.72 -2.57 9.09
CA ILE A 30 -2.30 -1.16 8.92
C ILE A 30 -0.77 -1.10 8.86
N ALA A 31 -0.09 -1.62 9.88
CA ALA A 31 1.37 -1.58 9.94
C ALA A 31 2.02 -2.25 8.72
N LEU A 32 1.59 -3.47 8.37
CA LEU A 32 2.09 -4.20 7.20
C LEU A 32 1.84 -3.43 5.90
N THR A 33 0.65 -2.84 5.73
CA THR A 33 0.30 -2.05 4.55
C THR A 33 1.26 -0.90 4.35
N TYR A 34 1.47 -0.06 5.38
CA TYR A 34 2.36 1.09 5.29
C TYR A 34 3.82 0.69 5.12
N SER A 35 4.29 -0.35 5.83
CA SER A 35 5.68 -0.84 5.70
C SER A 35 5.97 -1.37 4.29
N VAL A 36 5.10 -2.21 3.74
CA VAL A 36 5.32 -2.81 2.41
C VAL A 36 5.17 -1.77 1.31
N TRP A 37 4.22 -0.84 1.41
CA TRP A 37 4.13 0.26 0.45
C TRP A 37 5.36 1.17 0.48
N PHE A 38 5.92 1.47 1.66
CA PHE A 38 7.14 2.28 1.74
C PHE A 38 8.32 1.54 1.08
N GLY A 39 8.43 0.23 1.32
CA GLY A 39 9.40 -0.63 0.63
C GLY A 39 9.21 -0.65 -0.88
N SER A 40 7.97 -0.79 -1.37
CA SER A 40 7.64 -0.69 -2.80
C SER A 40 8.05 0.67 -3.37
N SER A 41 7.76 1.76 -2.65
CA SER A 41 8.06 3.12 -3.09
C SER A 41 9.57 3.38 -3.23
N TYR A 42 10.40 2.72 -2.43
CA TYR A 42 11.85 2.77 -2.58
C TYR A 42 12.30 2.24 -3.96
N PHE A 43 11.76 1.09 -4.38
CA PHE A 43 12.09 0.51 -5.69
C PHE A 43 11.43 1.25 -6.87
N TYR A 44 10.28 1.89 -6.65
CA TYR A 44 9.63 2.72 -7.67
C TYR A 44 10.51 3.89 -8.14
N LEU A 45 11.34 4.44 -7.26
CA LEU A 45 12.24 5.55 -7.59
C LEU A 45 13.43 5.10 -8.45
N ASP A 46 13.64 3.80 -8.64
CA ASP A 46 14.68 3.28 -9.51
C ASP A 46 14.19 3.28 -10.97
N LEU A 47 14.61 4.30 -11.72
CA LEU A 47 14.16 4.61 -13.09
C LEU A 47 14.81 3.71 -14.17
N ASN A 48 14.68 2.39 -14.02
CA ASN A 48 15.26 1.43 -14.98
C ASN A 48 14.43 1.27 -16.26
N THR A 49 13.19 1.77 -16.28
CA THR A 49 12.29 1.70 -17.44
C THR A 49 11.75 3.08 -17.80
N ASN A 50 11.83 3.45 -19.08
CA ASN A 50 11.26 4.70 -19.57
C ASN A 50 10.29 4.43 -20.74
N TRP A 51 9.02 4.76 -20.54
CA TRP A 51 7.94 4.56 -21.52
C TRP A 51 7.86 5.64 -22.60
N ALA A 52 8.54 6.77 -22.41
CA ALA A 52 8.60 7.85 -23.40
C ALA A 52 9.63 7.58 -24.51
N LEU A 53 10.54 6.63 -24.30
CA LEU A 53 11.58 6.23 -25.25
C LEU A 53 11.15 5.02 -26.08
N SER A 54 11.76 4.86 -27.26
CA SER A 54 11.60 3.61 -28.01
C SER A 54 12.14 2.41 -27.20
N PRO A 55 11.63 1.18 -27.41
CA PRO A 55 12.11 0.01 -26.69
C PRO A 55 13.62 -0.25 -26.84
N ALA A 56 14.22 0.15 -27.97
CA ALA A 56 15.66 0.04 -28.19
C ALA A 56 16.46 1.01 -27.30
N GLN A 57 15.98 2.25 -27.14
CA GLN A 57 16.60 3.26 -26.29
C GLN A 57 16.38 2.96 -24.80
N SER A 58 15.17 2.54 -24.42
CA SER A 58 14.83 2.17 -23.03
C SER A 58 15.72 1.02 -22.51
N ARG A 59 16.02 0.03 -23.38
CA ARG A 59 16.91 -1.10 -23.05
C ARG A 59 18.34 -0.70 -22.65
N GLN A 60 18.81 0.49 -23.02
CA GLN A 60 20.13 0.97 -22.61
C GLN A 60 20.20 1.29 -21.11
N SER A 61 19.05 1.47 -20.45
CA SER A 61 18.94 1.72 -19.02
C SER A 61 18.77 0.45 -18.18
N ASN A 62 18.72 -0.74 -18.82
CA ASN A 62 18.61 -1.99 -18.10
C ASN A 62 19.84 -2.22 -17.21
N ARG A 63 19.62 -2.51 -15.94
CA ARG A 63 20.66 -2.91 -14.99
C ARG A 63 20.74 -4.42 -14.87
N VAL A 64 21.86 -4.91 -14.35
CA VAL A 64 22.02 -6.33 -13.99
C VAL A 64 21.03 -6.66 -12.87
N CYS A 65 20.34 -7.80 -12.97
CA CYS A 65 19.37 -8.26 -11.97
C CYS A 65 20.05 -8.37 -10.59
N SER A 66 19.44 -7.77 -9.58
CA SER A 66 20.03 -7.65 -8.24
C SER A 66 19.50 -8.69 -7.27
N LEU A 67 18.21 -9.01 -7.34
CA LEU A 67 17.54 -9.95 -6.44
C LEU A 67 17.61 -11.36 -7.01
N LEU A 68 18.31 -12.26 -6.29
CA LEU A 68 18.55 -13.65 -6.69
C LEU A 68 19.20 -13.81 -8.09
N GLN A 69 19.80 -12.74 -8.63
CA GLN A 69 20.29 -12.67 -10.02
C GLN A 69 19.20 -12.94 -11.08
N LEU A 70 17.93 -12.84 -10.70
CA LEU A 70 16.78 -13.13 -11.56
C LEU A 70 15.87 -11.91 -11.72
N TYR A 71 15.58 -11.20 -10.63
CA TYR A 71 14.67 -10.07 -10.60
C TYR A 71 15.43 -8.75 -10.54
N ASP A 72 14.96 -7.77 -11.29
CA ASP A 72 15.44 -6.40 -11.17
C ASP A 72 14.61 -5.60 -10.13
N SER A 73 14.96 -4.34 -9.94
CA SER A 73 14.23 -3.44 -9.04
C SER A 73 12.78 -3.24 -9.46
N HIS A 74 12.47 -3.31 -10.76
CA HIS A 74 11.13 -3.10 -11.30
C HIS A 74 10.22 -4.29 -10.98
N ASP A 75 10.73 -5.51 -11.09
CA ASP A 75 10.04 -6.72 -10.68
C ASP A 75 9.77 -6.73 -9.17
N ALA A 76 10.78 -6.35 -8.37
CA ALA A 76 10.64 -6.20 -6.92
C ALA A 76 9.57 -5.14 -6.56
N TRP A 77 9.55 -4.01 -7.27
CA TRP A 77 8.52 -2.98 -7.12
C TRP A 77 7.12 -3.53 -7.39
N HIS A 78 6.91 -4.28 -8.49
CA HIS A 78 5.61 -4.88 -8.80
C HIS A 78 5.17 -5.89 -7.73
N PHE A 79 6.07 -6.78 -7.32
CA PHE A 79 5.78 -7.80 -6.31
C PHE A 79 5.38 -7.18 -4.97
N LEU A 80 6.15 -6.19 -4.50
CA LEU A 80 5.85 -5.48 -3.26
C LEU A 80 4.57 -4.66 -3.38
N SER A 81 4.29 -4.05 -4.54
CA SER A 81 3.05 -3.31 -4.78
C SER A 81 1.82 -4.23 -4.72
N ALA A 82 1.88 -5.41 -5.34
CA ALA A 82 0.79 -6.38 -5.27
C ALA A 82 0.56 -6.87 -3.83
N THR A 83 1.64 -7.14 -3.11
CA THR A 83 1.59 -7.53 -1.68
C THR A 83 1.01 -6.41 -0.81
N ALA A 84 1.40 -5.16 -1.05
CA ALA A 84 0.88 -4.00 -0.34
C ALA A 84 -0.62 -3.79 -0.61
N MET A 85 -1.06 -3.99 -1.86
CA MET A 85 -2.49 -3.98 -2.21
C MET A 85 -3.26 -5.08 -1.47
N PHE A 86 -2.72 -6.30 -1.40
CA PHE A 86 -3.34 -7.39 -0.64
C PHE A 86 -3.54 -7.01 0.83
N PHE A 87 -2.51 -6.49 1.50
CA PHE A 87 -2.66 -6.03 2.88
C PHE A 87 -3.61 -4.84 3.02
N SER A 88 -3.62 -3.92 2.06
CA SER A 88 -4.56 -2.79 2.03
C SER A 88 -6.01 -3.28 2.00
N PHE A 89 -6.33 -4.28 1.16
CA PHE A 89 -7.67 -4.85 1.11
C PHE A 89 -8.07 -5.55 2.41
N ASN A 90 -7.16 -6.31 3.02
CA ASN A 90 -7.43 -6.93 4.31
C ASN A 90 -7.66 -5.87 5.40
N MET A 91 -6.85 -4.81 5.42
CA MET A 91 -7.05 -3.67 6.31
C MET A 91 -8.44 -3.05 6.13
N TYR A 92 -8.88 -2.77 4.91
CA TYR A 92 -10.23 -2.20 4.68
C TYR A 92 -11.36 -3.15 5.05
N LEU A 93 -11.17 -4.45 4.86
CA LEU A 93 -12.16 -5.44 5.26
C LEU A 93 -12.33 -5.50 6.78
N THR A 94 -11.26 -5.23 7.54
CA THR A 94 -11.25 -5.44 8.99
C THR A 94 -11.29 -4.17 9.83
N ILE A 95 -11.08 -2.99 9.24
CA ILE A 95 -10.94 -1.72 9.99
C ILE A 95 -12.19 -1.36 10.80
N ASP A 96 -13.36 -1.80 10.34
CA ASP A 96 -14.68 -1.52 10.94
C ASP A 96 -15.28 -2.72 11.71
N ASP A 97 -14.53 -3.80 11.91
CA ASP A 97 -15.07 -5.01 12.55
C ASP A 97 -15.61 -4.76 13.97
N ASN A 98 -15.06 -3.78 14.69
CA ASN A 98 -15.56 -3.38 16.01
C ASN A 98 -16.90 -2.62 15.97
N LEU A 99 -17.30 -2.11 14.81
CA LEU A 99 -18.57 -1.40 14.59
C LEU A 99 -19.67 -2.32 14.06
N ARG A 100 -19.41 -3.63 13.95
CA ARG A 100 -20.33 -4.61 13.35
C ARG A 100 -21.74 -4.58 13.95
N ASP A 101 -21.84 -4.38 15.26
CA ASP A 101 -23.10 -4.35 16.01
C ASP A 101 -23.58 -2.92 16.31
N THR A 102 -22.89 -1.90 15.79
CA THR A 102 -23.25 -0.49 15.97
C THR A 102 -24.29 -0.06 14.93
N PRO A 103 -25.43 0.52 15.34
CA PRO A 103 -26.39 1.09 14.39
C PRO A 103 -25.73 2.14 13.52
N ARG A 104 -26.02 2.14 12.22
CA ARG A 104 -25.39 3.06 11.26
C ARG A 104 -25.62 4.54 11.59
N THR A 105 -26.69 4.87 12.30
CA THR A 105 -26.98 6.23 12.79
C THR A 105 -26.00 6.73 13.84
N ASP A 106 -25.30 5.80 14.49
CA ASP A 106 -24.44 6.07 15.65
C ASP A 106 -22.95 5.99 15.26
N ILE A 107 -22.65 5.66 13.99
CA ILE A 107 -21.30 5.67 13.43
C ILE A 107 -20.96 7.12 13.03
N MET A 108 -19.94 7.69 13.69
CA MET A 108 -19.56 9.09 13.50
C MET A 108 -18.68 9.28 12.26
N VAL A 109 -17.91 8.26 11.89
CA VAL A 109 -16.97 8.30 10.77
C VAL A 109 -17.35 7.24 9.75
N PHE A 110 -18.01 7.68 8.66
CA PHE A 110 -18.42 6.83 7.53
C PHE A 110 -17.90 7.39 6.21
#